data_AF-A0A9P5W0R4-F1
#
_entry.id   AF-A0A9P5W0R4-F1
#
_cell.length_a   1.000
_cell.length_b   1.000
_cell.length_c   1.000
_cell.angle_alpha   90.00
_cell.angle_beta   90.00
_cell.angle_gamma   90.00
#
_symmetry.space_group_name_H-M   'P 1'
#
loop_
_entity.id
_entity.type
_entity.pdbx_description
1 polymer ?
#
loop_
_entity_poly.entity_id
_entity_poly.type
_entity_poly.pdbx_seq_one_letter_code
_entity_poly.pdbx_strand_id
1 'polypeptide(L)'
;MGVRSNLTERDIREAWLDLPIYCLTGATLASVRRLGFKNINCPDPLAAELTSGTTLSFDNGVQLVDFLLSLEWPSSAPPTTAVRSAVESTTDGVTGQVELPINSAPELWFLTGETRMKTLPETLTARQKPFREITVYKTGPRPGFEDEFAQWLSAKATELRRNSHEGVTTDRVSDSSSTATTPKKDKGRGVLWLVGFSPRGVDISVPTLKRFLENDRCVESSLHAATATTTSTTEAIECEGHQIKWAAIGPTTAKRIDEHLATTLNSLRTDPVPGDSASQLSCGKLNLTLSPVVAVAKAPKPEAVAEAILL
;
A
#
# COMPACT_ATOMS: atom_id res chain seq x y z
N MET A 1 20.72 4.54 53.96
CA MET A 1 21.46 4.74 52.69
C MET A 1 20.71 3.99 51.60
N GLY A 2 19.96 4.69 50.76
CA GLY A 2 19.20 4.06 49.66
C GLY A 2 20.14 3.72 48.51
N VAL A 3 20.35 2.44 48.26
CA VAL A 3 21.06 1.95 47.08
C VAL A 3 20.19 2.27 45.87
N ARG A 4 20.49 3.34 45.14
CA ARG A 4 19.91 3.56 43.81
C ARG A 4 20.53 2.53 42.88
N SER A 5 19.76 1.50 42.54
CA SER A 5 20.14 0.53 41.52
C SER A 5 20.31 1.27 40.19
N ASN A 6 21.56 1.47 39.77
CA ASN A 6 21.85 1.99 38.44
C ASN A 6 21.60 0.86 37.44
N LEU A 7 20.33 0.67 37.04
CA LEU A 7 20.00 -0.18 35.90
C LEU A 7 20.78 0.34 34.70
N THR A 8 21.61 -0.52 34.12
CA THR A 8 22.33 -0.19 32.91
C THR A 8 21.35 -0.23 31.73
N GLU A 9 21.66 0.49 30.65
CA GLU A 9 20.89 0.43 29.40
C GLU A 9 20.74 -1.02 28.89
N ARG A 10 21.75 -1.86 29.18
CA ARG A 10 21.73 -3.28 28.89
C ARG A 10 20.66 -4.02 29.69
N ASP A 11 20.55 -3.78 31.00
CA ASP A 11 19.55 -4.43 31.85
C ASP A 11 18.13 -4.07 31.42
N ILE A 12 17.92 -2.80 31.04
CA ILE A 12 16.65 -2.35 30.46
C ILE A 12 16.38 -3.13 29.17
N ARG A 13 17.31 -3.14 28.23
CA ARG A 13 17.14 -3.85 26.94
C ARG A 13 16.83 -5.33 27.14
N GLU A 14 17.55 -6.02 28.03
CA GLU A 14 17.32 -7.44 28.32
C GLU A 14 15.92 -7.66 28.91
N ALA A 15 15.48 -6.81 29.86
CA ALA A 15 14.13 -6.86 30.40
C ALA A 15 13.03 -6.66 29.33
N TRP A 16 13.27 -5.80 28.34
CA TRP A 16 12.33 -5.60 27.23
C TRP A 16 12.19 -6.84 26.34
N LEU A 17 13.25 -7.62 26.14
CA LEU A 17 13.22 -8.81 25.27
C LEU A 17 12.38 -9.96 25.83
N ASP A 18 12.16 -9.96 27.15
CA ASP A 18 11.34 -10.94 27.84
C ASP A 18 9.86 -10.51 27.93
N LEU A 19 9.50 -9.29 27.52
CA LEU A 19 8.11 -8.86 27.47
C LEU A 19 7.31 -9.63 26.39
N PRO A 20 6.03 -9.98 26.66
CA PRO A 20 5.15 -10.53 25.65
C PRO A 20 4.92 -9.54 24.50
N ILE A 21 5.18 -9.97 23.26
CA ILE A 21 4.90 -9.22 22.04
C ILE A 21 3.87 -9.94 21.21
N TYR A 22 2.90 -9.17 20.69
CA TYR A 22 1.87 -9.68 19.81
C TYR A 22 2.01 -9.10 18.40
N CYS A 23 2.25 -9.97 17.43
CA CYS A 23 2.52 -9.62 16.03
C CYS A 23 1.36 -10.07 15.14
N LEU A 24 0.81 -9.14 14.35
CA LEU A 24 -0.29 -9.43 13.43
C LEU A 24 0.14 -10.26 12.21
N THR A 25 1.26 -9.92 11.56
CA THR A 25 1.68 -10.55 10.30
C THR A 25 2.97 -11.35 10.46
N GLY A 26 3.17 -12.35 9.60
CA GLY A 26 4.40 -13.14 9.55
C GLY A 26 5.66 -12.30 9.27
N ALA A 27 5.55 -11.21 8.50
CA ALA A 27 6.68 -10.31 8.23
C ALA A 27 7.12 -9.54 9.50
N THR A 28 6.16 -9.04 10.28
CA THR A 28 6.42 -8.41 11.59
C THR A 28 7.03 -9.44 12.55
N LEU A 29 6.45 -10.63 12.61
CA LEU A 29 6.93 -11.73 13.45
C LEU A 29 8.40 -12.08 13.17
N ALA A 30 8.78 -12.23 11.90
CA ALA A 30 10.15 -12.52 11.51
C ALA A 30 11.12 -11.40 11.92
N SER A 31 10.69 -10.14 11.83
CA SER A 31 11.50 -8.98 12.21
C SER A 31 11.72 -8.94 13.73
N VAL A 32 10.67 -9.16 14.52
CA VAL A 32 10.72 -9.20 15.99
C VAL A 32 11.60 -10.34 16.50
N ARG A 33 11.49 -11.54 15.89
CA ARG A 33 12.38 -12.67 16.22
C ARG A 33 13.86 -12.36 15.99
N ARG A 34 14.19 -11.68 14.88
CA ARG A 34 15.57 -11.30 14.57
C ARG A 34 16.17 -10.35 15.62
N LEU A 35 15.33 -9.57 16.31
CA LEU A 35 15.76 -8.68 17.38
C LEU A 35 15.97 -9.39 18.73
N GLY A 36 15.63 -10.68 18.83
CA GLY A 36 15.88 -11.52 20.00
C GLY A 36 14.73 -11.59 21.01
N PHE A 37 13.53 -11.11 20.67
CA PHE A 37 12.36 -11.29 21.52
C PHE A 37 11.97 -12.76 21.59
N LYS A 38 11.72 -13.25 22.81
CA LYS A 38 11.44 -14.67 23.06
C LYS A 38 9.94 -14.96 23.12
N ASN A 39 9.19 -14.06 23.74
CA ASN A 39 7.78 -14.26 24.06
C ASN A 39 6.87 -13.64 22.99
N ILE A 40 6.77 -14.27 21.82
CA ILE A 40 5.98 -13.74 20.70
C ILE A 40 4.72 -14.58 20.45
N ASN A 41 3.55 -13.94 20.48
CA ASN A 41 2.24 -14.57 20.29
C ASN A 41 2.02 -15.80 21.20
N CYS A 42 2.58 -15.75 22.41
CA CYS A 42 2.47 -16.83 23.40
C CYS A 42 1.25 -16.62 24.29
N PRO A 43 0.34 -17.61 24.44
CA PRO A 43 -0.82 -17.50 25.31
C PRO A 43 -0.46 -17.52 26.79
N ASP A 44 0.62 -18.22 27.15
CA ASP A 44 1.13 -18.30 28.52
C ASP A 44 2.68 -18.15 28.50
N PRO A 45 3.21 -16.96 28.80
CA PRO A 45 4.64 -16.72 28.82
C PRO A 45 5.36 -17.52 29.93
N LEU A 46 4.65 -17.98 30.97
CA LEU A 46 5.22 -18.78 32.04
C LEU A 46 5.38 -20.25 31.63
N ALA A 47 4.52 -20.76 30.75
CA ALA A 47 4.64 -22.09 30.17
C ALA A 47 5.62 -22.18 28.98
N ALA A 48 6.09 -21.03 28.48
CA ALA A 48 6.94 -20.94 27.29
C ALA A 48 8.33 -21.57 27.46
N GLU A 49 8.86 -21.64 28.70
CA GLU A 49 10.18 -22.23 28.96
C GLU A 49 10.24 -23.75 28.70
N LEU A 50 9.10 -24.44 28.71
CA LEU A 50 9.02 -25.90 28.60
C LEU A 50 8.60 -26.40 27.22
N THR A 51 8.05 -25.52 26.36
CA THR A 51 7.56 -25.92 25.04
C THR A 51 8.24 -25.11 23.95
N SER A 52 9.22 -25.73 23.31
CA SER A 52 9.74 -25.22 22.04
C SER A 52 8.63 -25.24 20.98
N GLY A 53 7.99 -24.09 20.74
CA GLY A 53 7.87 -23.66 19.34
C GLY A 53 6.50 -23.48 18.71
N THR A 54 5.38 -23.37 19.45
CA THR A 54 4.10 -23.01 18.81
C THR A 54 3.87 -21.50 18.84
N THR A 55 4.52 -20.78 17.93
CA THR A 55 4.17 -19.37 17.69
C THR A 55 2.90 -19.29 16.86
N LEU A 56 1.85 -18.69 17.43
CA LEU A 56 0.62 -18.44 16.70
C LEU A 56 0.86 -17.35 15.63
N SER A 57 0.30 -17.54 14.45
CA SER A 57 0.24 -16.52 13.40
C SER A 57 -1.21 -16.14 13.19
N PHE A 58 -1.47 -14.87 12.90
CA PHE A 58 -2.81 -14.37 12.63
C PHE A 58 -2.90 -13.96 11.15
N ASP A 59 -4.05 -14.22 10.54
CA ASP A 59 -4.33 -13.83 9.15
C ASP A 59 -4.89 -12.40 9.07
N ASN A 60 -5.50 -11.92 10.16
CA ASN A 60 -6.16 -10.61 10.19
C ASN A 60 -6.29 -10.08 11.63
N GLY A 61 -6.65 -8.80 11.74
CA GLY A 61 -6.74 -8.10 13.01
C GLY A 61 -7.79 -8.65 13.97
N VAL A 62 -8.84 -9.31 13.46
CA VAL A 62 -9.90 -9.89 14.29
C VAL A 62 -9.36 -11.08 15.08
N GLN A 63 -8.64 -11.99 14.41
CA GLN A 63 -8.01 -13.14 15.08
C GLN A 63 -7.03 -12.71 16.19
N LEU A 64 -6.25 -11.66 15.94
CA LEU A 64 -5.35 -11.09 16.95
C LEU A 64 -6.15 -10.53 18.15
N VAL A 65 -7.24 -9.81 17.91
CA VAL A 65 -8.08 -9.26 18.98
C VAL A 65 -8.72 -10.38 19.80
N ASP A 66 -9.29 -11.40 19.16
CA ASP A 66 -9.89 -12.54 19.85
C ASP A 66 -8.86 -13.26 20.71
N PHE A 67 -7.64 -13.44 20.19
CA PHE A 67 -6.53 -13.99 20.94
C PHE A 67 -6.18 -13.12 22.15
N LEU A 68 -6.00 -11.81 21.97
CA LEU A 68 -5.71 -10.89 23.08
C LEU A 68 -6.82 -10.95 24.15
N LEU A 69 -8.08 -11.00 23.73
CA LEU A 69 -9.23 -11.09 24.62
C LEU A 69 -9.31 -12.42 25.39
N SER A 70 -8.73 -13.48 24.83
CA SER A 70 -8.65 -14.80 25.48
C SER A 70 -7.55 -14.89 26.55
N LEU A 71 -6.60 -13.94 26.56
CA LEU A 71 -5.53 -13.93 27.55
C LEU A 71 -6.09 -13.59 28.93
N GLU A 72 -5.61 -14.31 29.94
CA GLU A 72 -5.82 -13.92 31.34
C GLU A 72 -4.98 -12.67 31.62
N TRP A 73 -5.64 -11.50 31.64
CA TRP A 73 -4.97 -10.30 32.11
C TRP A 73 -4.80 -10.37 33.62
N PRO A 74 -3.64 -9.96 34.15
CA PRO A 74 -3.47 -9.71 35.56
C PRO A 74 -4.56 -8.74 36.01
N SER A 75 -5.57 -9.29 36.68
CA SER A 75 -6.64 -8.49 37.26
C SER A 75 -5.99 -7.60 38.29
N SER A 76 -6.20 -6.29 38.21
CA SER A 76 -5.94 -5.39 39.33
C SER A 76 -6.94 -5.74 40.42
N ALA A 77 -6.75 -6.88 41.09
CA ALA A 77 -7.47 -7.13 42.32
C ALA A 77 -7.17 -5.91 43.20
N PRO A 78 -8.20 -5.18 43.68
CA PRO A 78 -7.96 -4.11 44.63
C PRO A 78 -7.14 -4.75 45.76
N PRO A 79 -6.05 -4.11 46.23
CA PRO A 79 -5.26 -4.66 47.32
C PRO A 79 -6.24 -4.96 48.43
N THR A 80 -6.49 -6.25 48.64
CA THR A 80 -7.54 -6.66 49.57
C THR A 80 -6.99 -6.24 50.90
N THR A 81 -7.66 -5.28 51.52
CA THR A 81 -7.29 -4.61 52.78
C THR A 81 -7.34 -5.61 53.93
N ALA A 82 -6.47 -6.60 53.90
CA ALA A 82 -6.34 -7.62 54.91
C ALA A 82 -4.86 -7.67 55.32
N VAL A 83 -4.64 -7.42 56.62
CA VAL A 83 -3.36 -7.44 57.33
C VAL A 83 -2.54 -6.14 57.28
N ARG A 84 -3.13 -5.05 57.78
CA ARG A 84 -2.41 -4.16 58.70
C ARG A 84 -3.10 -4.23 60.06
N SER A 85 -2.81 -5.31 60.80
CA SER A 85 -2.95 -5.31 62.25
C SER A 85 -1.59 -4.99 62.85
N ALA A 86 -1.52 -3.79 63.42
CA ALA A 86 -0.64 -3.36 64.51
C ALA A 86 0.81 -3.86 64.52
N VAL A 87 1.73 -3.05 64.00
CA VAL A 87 3.00 -2.82 64.68
C VAL A 87 3.18 -1.31 64.80
N GLU A 88 2.92 -0.81 66.00
CA GLU A 88 3.23 0.54 66.41
C GLU A 88 4.75 0.76 66.49
N SER A 89 5.13 2.01 66.21
CA SER A 89 6.10 2.79 66.97
C SER A 89 7.51 3.00 66.39
N THR A 90 7.70 4.26 66.00
CA THR A 90 8.87 5.16 66.25
C THR A 90 10.22 4.85 65.61
N THR A 91 10.62 5.67 64.63
CA THR A 91 11.43 6.90 64.87
C THR A 91 11.66 7.69 63.58
N ASP A 92 11.78 9.00 63.75
CA ASP A 92 11.88 10.07 62.76
C ASP A 92 12.97 9.90 61.70
N GLY A 93 12.60 10.19 60.44
CA GLY A 93 13.53 10.30 59.31
C GLY A 93 12.81 10.60 58.01
N VAL A 94 12.51 11.89 57.79
CA VAL A 94 11.84 12.40 56.58
C VAL A 94 12.72 12.17 55.35
N THR A 95 12.52 11.05 54.68
CA THR A 95 12.94 10.83 53.29
C THR A 95 11.70 10.62 52.45
N GLY A 96 11.37 11.62 51.61
CA GLY A 96 10.27 11.54 50.65
C GLY A 96 10.48 10.42 49.64
N GLN A 97 10.02 9.22 49.98
CA GLN A 97 9.78 8.17 49.00
C GLN A 97 8.58 8.61 48.16
N VAL A 98 8.85 8.96 46.91
CA VAL A 98 7.83 9.00 45.87
C VAL A 98 7.35 7.56 45.69
N GLU A 99 6.28 7.18 46.39
CA GLU A 99 5.57 5.93 46.15
C GLU A 99 5.02 6.01 44.71
N LEU A 100 5.73 5.41 43.77
CA LEU A 100 5.18 5.15 42.45
C LEU A 100 3.94 4.29 42.65
N PRO A 101 2.77 4.65 42.10
CA PRO A 101 1.56 3.86 42.26
C PRO A 101 1.74 2.51 41.54
N ILE A 102 2.09 1.46 42.29
CA ILE A 102 2.39 0.10 41.78
C ILE A 102 1.12 -0.67 41.35
N ASN A 103 -0.07 -0.08 41.51
CA ASN A 103 -1.35 -0.80 41.38
C ASN A 103 -2.13 -0.57 40.07
N SER A 104 -1.50 -0.03 39.01
CA SER A 104 -2.19 0.04 37.72
C SER A 104 -2.19 -1.33 37.03
N ALA A 105 -3.36 -1.78 36.58
CA ALA A 105 -3.46 -2.95 35.70
C ALA A 105 -2.50 -2.82 34.51
N PRO A 106 -1.90 -3.91 34.02
CA PRO A 106 -0.99 -3.86 32.89
C PRO A 106 -1.68 -3.30 31.65
N GLU A 107 -1.07 -2.27 31.05
CA GLU A 107 -1.57 -1.57 29.87
C GLU A 107 -0.92 -2.18 28.60
N LEU A 108 -1.72 -2.51 27.59
CA LEU A 108 -1.20 -2.95 26.29
C LEU A 108 -0.71 -1.76 25.46
N TRP A 109 0.50 -1.84 24.89
CA TRP A 109 1.03 -0.77 24.05
C TRP A 109 1.01 -1.17 22.58
N PHE A 110 0.18 -0.48 21.79
CA PHE A 110 0.08 -0.66 20.35
C PHE A 110 1.01 0.31 19.62
N LEU A 111 2.14 -0.23 19.15
CA LEU A 111 3.04 0.48 18.25
C LEU A 111 2.46 0.45 16.85
N THR A 112 1.91 1.57 16.38
CA THR A 112 1.15 1.64 15.14
C THR A 112 1.71 2.70 14.18
N GLY A 113 1.36 2.57 12.91
CA GLY A 113 1.52 3.64 11.93
C GLY A 113 0.42 4.69 12.06
N GLU A 114 0.53 5.77 11.28
CA GLU A 114 -0.52 6.80 11.20
C GLU A 114 -1.87 6.25 10.72
N THR A 115 -1.85 5.23 9.85
CA THR A 115 -3.08 4.55 9.40
C THR A 115 -3.50 3.54 10.46
N ARG A 116 -4.51 3.89 11.26
CA ARG A 116 -5.01 3.06 12.35
C ARG A 116 -5.91 1.93 11.86
N MET A 117 -5.74 0.75 12.44
CA MET A 117 -6.68 -0.35 12.31
C MET A 117 -7.83 -0.15 13.31
N LYS A 118 -8.96 0.39 12.86
CA LYS A 118 -10.08 0.79 13.74
C LYS A 118 -10.62 -0.34 14.63
N THR A 119 -10.69 -1.55 14.08
CA THR A 119 -11.33 -2.69 14.73
C THR A 119 -10.71 -3.04 16.09
N LEU A 120 -9.40 -2.92 16.24
CA LEU A 120 -8.68 -3.39 17.43
C LEU A 120 -8.85 -2.43 18.63
N PRO A 121 -8.58 -1.12 18.52
CA PRO A 121 -8.85 -0.16 19.58
C PRO A 121 -10.33 -0.14 19.99
N GLU A 122 -11.25 -0.18 19.02
CA GLU A 122 -12.69 -0.19 19.28
C GLU A 122 -13.11 -1.42 20.08
N THR A 123 -12.64 -2.61 19.71
CA THR A 123 -13.00 -3.85 20.39
C THR A 123 -12.40 -3.93 21.80
N LEU A 124 -11.15 -3.53 21.98
CA LEU A 124 -10.51 -3.53 23.30
C LEU A 124 -11.14 -2.50 24.24
N THR A 125 -11.51 -1.32 23.72
CA THR A 125 -12.26 -0.30 24.47
C THR A 125 -13.62 -0.84 24.92
N ALA A 126 -14.36 -1.48 24.00
CA ALA A 126 -15.67 -2.06 24.31
C ALA A 126 -15.59 -3.16 25.39
N ARG A 127 -14.44 -3.85 25.51
CA ARG A 127 -14.16 -4.87 26.52
C ARG A 127 -13.46 -4.33 27.76
N GLN A 128 -13.32 -3.00 27.89
CA GLN A 128 -12.66 -2.31 29.00
C GLN A 128 -11.24 -2.82 29.27
N LYS A 129 -10.50 -3.16 28.21
CA LYS A 129 -9.11 -3.57 28.32
C LYS A 129 -8.20 -2.33 28.21
N PRO A 130 -7.32 -2.07 29.20
CA PRO A 130 -6.47 -0.90 29.16
C PRO A 130 -5.42 -1.05 28.04
N PHE A 131 -5.37 -0.07 27.14
CA PHE A 131 -4.35 0.02 26.12
C PHE A 131 -3.99 1.46 25.78
N ARG A 132 -2.82 1.62 25.15
CA ARG A 132 -2.30 2.86 24.63
C ARG A 132 -1.83 2.68 23.20
N GLU A 133 -2.26 3.58 22.31
CA GLU A 133 -1.70 3.66 20.96
C GLU A 133 -0.50 4.62 20.94
N ILE A 134 0.60 4.17 20.35
CA ILE A 134 1.81 4.98 20.13
C ILE A 134 2.08 4.98 18.63
N THR A 135 1.94 6.13 17.98
CA THR A 135 2.28 6.27 16.56
C THR A 135 3.79 6.37 16.40
N VAL A 136 4.40 5.36 15.79
CA VAL A 136 5.86 5.24 15.66
C VAL A 136 6.37 5.55 14.25
N TYR A 137 5.49 5.57 13.24
CA TYR A 137 5.84 6.01 11.88
C TYR A 137 4.64 6.63 11.15
N LYS A 138 4.94 7.42 10.12
CA LYS A 138 3.96 7.98 9.19
C LYS A 138 4.23 7.45 7.79
N THR A 139 3.17 7.16 7.04
CA THR A 139 3.27 6.71 5.65
C THR A 139 2.97 7.89 4.74
N GLY A 140 3.96 8.32 3.97
CA GLY A 140 3.83 9.40 3.00
C GLY A 140 4.24 8.98 1.59
N PRO A 141 3.98 9.82 0.57
CA PRO A 141 4.60 9.65 -0.73
C PRO A 141 6.13 9.71 -0.59
N ARG A 142 6.84 8.92 -1.39
CA ARG A 142 8.30 9.01 -1.45
C ARG A 142 8.69 10.38 -2.01
N PRO A 143 9.61 11.13 -1.39
CA PRO A 143 10.11 12.39 -1.95
C PRO A 143 10.60 12.19 -3.39
N GLY A 144 10.22 13.08 -4.31
CA GLY A 144 10.58 13.00 -5.73
C GLY A 144 9.79 11.98 -6.55
N PHE A 145 8.85 11.23 -5.95
CA PHE A 145 8.07 10.22 -6.67
C PHE A 145 7.34 10.79 -7.89
N GLU A 146 6.68 11.95 -7.76
CA GLU A 146 5.91 12.52 -8.86
C GLU A 146 6.79 12.84 -10.08
N ASP A 147 7.95 13.45 -9.86
CA ASP A 147 8.88 13.83 -10.93
C ASP A 147 9.49 12.60 -11.59
N GLU A 148 9.96 11.63 -10.79
CA GLU A 148 10.52 10.39 -11.30
C GLU A 148 9.48 9.57 -12.08
N PHE A 149 8.24 9.51 -11.58
CA PHE A 149 7.16 8.79 -12.27
C PHE A 149 6.77 9.49 -13.58
N ALA A 150 6.69 10.82 -13.59
CA ALA A 150 6.44 11.58 -14.82
C ALA A 150 7.55 11.38 -15.86
N GLN A 151 8.82 11.45 -15.45
CA GLN A 151 9.96 11.19 -16.33
C GLN A 151 9.92 9.78 -16.91
N TRP A 152 9.61 8.79 -16.07
CA TRP A 152 9.48 7.41 -16.51
C TRP A 152 8.34 7.23 -17.53
N LEU A 153 7.17 7.85 -17.31
CA LEU A 153 6.05 7.83 -18.26
C LEU A 153 6.44 8.43 -19.61
N SER A 154 7.10 9.59 -19.61
CA SER A 154 7.58 10.25 -20.83
C SER A 154 8.63 9.43 -21.58
N ALA A 155 9.58 8.84 -20.86
CA ALA A 155 10.60 7.98 -21.46
C ALA A 155 9.96 6.74 -22.11
N LYS A 156 9.02 6.09 -21.42
CA LYS A 156 8.32 4.91 -21.94
C LYS A 156 7.41 5.24 -23.13
N ALA A 157 6.73 6.37 -23.11
CA ALA A 157 5.93 6.81 -24.25
C ALA A 157 6.79 7.04 -25.50
N THR A 158 7.98 7.63 -25.32
CA THR A 158 8.96 7.84 -26.40
C THR A 158 9.50 6.51 -26.95
N GLU A 159 9.85 5.58 -26.06
CA GLU A 159 10.30 4.23 -26.44
C GLU A 159 9.25 3.47 -27.24
N LEU A 160 7.99 3.50 -26.80
CA LEU A 160 6.88 2.86 -27.50
C LEU A 160 6.65 3.47 -28.89
N ARG A 161 6.75 4.80 -29.05
CA ARG A 161 6.67 5.48 -30.36
C ARG A 161 7.80 5.04 -31.29
N ARG A 162 9.03 4.95 -30.79
CA ARG A 162 10.19 4.51 -31.60
C ARG A 162 10.01 3.08 -32.11
N ASN A 163 9.56 2.17 -31.24
CA ASN A 163 9.38 0.77 -31.59
C ASN A 163 8.25 0.54 -32.62
N SER A 164 7.22 1.40 -32.65
CA SER A 164 6.16 1.33 -33.68
C SER A 164 6.68 1.57 -35.10
N HIS A 165 7.71 2.42 -35.27
CA HIS A 165 8.22 2.80 -36.60
C HIS A 165 9.18 1.77 -37.22
N GLU A 166 9.91 1.01 -36.42
CA GLU A 166 10.92 0.05 -36.92
C GLU A 166 10.31 -1.22 -37.55
N GLY A 167 9.01 -1.50 -37.32
CA GLY A 167 8.36 -2.74 -37.77
C GLY A 167 7.84 -2.77 -39.22
N VAL A 168 8.09 -1.74 -40.05
CA VAL A 168 7.43 -1.58 -41.37
C VAL A 168 8.33 -1.88 -42.59
N THR A 169 9.64 -2.07 -42.43
CA THR A 169 10.58 -1.99 -43.57
C THR A 169 11.07 -3.30 -44.21
N THR A 170 10.62 -4.49 -43.81
CA THR A 170 11.16 -5.75 -44.38
C THR A 170 10.14 -6.58 -45.15
N ASP A 171 10.58 -6.99 -46.35
CA ASP A 171 10.01 -7.96 -47.30
C ASP A 171 8.99 -7.48 -48.33
N ARG A 172 9.48 -6.64 -49.25
CA ARG A 172 9.13 -6.75 -50.68
C ARG A 172 10.16 -7.65 -51.37
N VAL A 173 9.93 -8.96 -51.32
CA VAL A 173 10.40 -9.86 -52.38
C VAL A 173 9.16 -10.39 -53.08
N SER A 174 9.04 -9.98 -54.33
CA SER A 174 8.04 -10.40 -55.31
C SER A 174 7.94 -11.93 -55.39
N ASP A 175 6.72 -12.49 -55.37
CA ASP A 175 6.15 -13.11 -56.58
C ASP A 175 4.72 -13.64 -56.39
N SER A 176 3.88 -13.26 -57.36
CA SER A 176 2.67 -13.88 -57.92
C SER A 176 1.63 -14.63 -57.05
N SER A 177 0.42 -14.04 -57.06
CA SER A 177 -0.87 -14.72 -57.34
C SER A 177 -1.40 -15.74 -56.32
N SER A 178 -2.02 -15.25 -55.24
CA SER A 178 -3.18 -15.94 -54.62
C SER A 178 -4.05 -14.98 -53.83
N THR A 179 -5.33 -14.89 -54.18
CA THR A 179 -6.42 -14.21 -53.46
C THR A 179 -6.70 -14.91 -52.12
N ALA A 180 -5.92 -14.58 -51.09
CA ALA A 180 -6.17 -15.01 -49.72
C ALA A 180 -6.40 -13.77 -48.84
N THR A 181 -7.54 -13.74 -48.15
CA THR A 181 -7.91 -12.70 -47.18
C THR A 181 -6.87 -12.70 -46.06
N THR A 182 -5.93 -11.77 -46.12
CA THR A 182 -4.86 -11.69 -45.12
C THR A 182 -5.45 -11.23 -43.79
N PRO A 183 -5.16 -11.94 -42.67
CA PRO A 183 -5.57 -11.47 -41.35
C PRO A 183 -4.96 -10.09 -41.14
N LYS A 184 -5.80 -9.11 -40.79
CA LYS A 184 -5.33 -7.78 -40.38
C LYS A 184 -4.31 -7.97 -39.28
N LYS A 185 -3.03 -7.80 -39.61
CA LYS A 185 -1.93 -7.78 -38.66
C LYS A 185 -2.17 -6.54 -37.80
N ASP A 186 -2.76 -6.74 -36.64
CA ASP A 186 -2.99 -5.67 -35.67
C ASP A 186 -1.61 -5.11 -35.34
N LYS A 187 -1.30 -3.90 -35.81
CA LYS A 187 -0.06 -3.23 -35.48
C LYS A 187 -0.08 -3.06 -33.96
N GLY A 188 0.72 -3.86 -33.27
CA GLY A 188 0.70 -3.95 -31.81
C GLY A 188 0.92 -2.57 -31.21
N ARG A 189 -0.15 -1.93 -30.71
CA ARG A 189 -0.01 -0.69 -29.96
C ARG A 189 0.79 -1.02 -28.70
N GLY A 190 1.80 -0.19 -28.42
CA GLY A 190 2.54 -0.29 -27.17
C GLY A 190 1.60 -0.23 -25.97
N VAL A 191 1.65 -1.26 -25.11
CA VAL A 191 0.86 -1.34 -23.89
C VAL A 191 1.75 -1.07 -22.69
N LEU A 192 1.40 -0.08 -21.88
CA LEU A 192 2.05 0.21 -20.60
C LEU A 192 1.23 -0.39 -19.46
N TRP A 193 1.85 -1.21 -18.63
CA TRP A 193 1.21 -1.78 -17.45
C TRP A 193 1.61 -1.05 -16.17
N LEU A 194 0.61 -0.68 -15.37
CA LEU A 194 0.78 -0.15 -14.02
C LEU A 194 0.17 -1.14 -13.02
N VAL A 195 0.86 -1.41 -11.91
CA VAL A 195 0.39 -2.36 -10.89
C VAL A 195 0.15 -1.63 -9.57
N GLY A 196 -1.11 -1.60 -9.13
CA GLY A 196 -1.52 -1.05 -7.84
C GLY A 196 -1.41 -2.08 -6.72
N PHE A 197 -0.48 -1.86 -5.78
CA PHE A 197 -0.33 -2.70 -4.59
C PHE A 197 -1.18 -2.23 -3.40
N SER A 198 -1.66 -0.99 -3.41
CA SER A 198 -2.56 -0.47 -2.37
C SER A 198 -3.43 0.67 -2.91
N PRO A 199 -4.61 0.92 -2.31
CA PRO A 199 -5.44 2.08 -2.66
C PRO A 199 -4.67 3.40 -2.57
N ARG A 200 -3.84 3.55 -1.53
CA ARG A 200 -3.04 4.77 -1.32
C ARG A 200 -1.98 4.98 -2.38
N GLY A 201 -1.33 3.91 -2.85
CA GLY A 201 -0.38 4.00 -3.96
C GLY A 201 -1.04 4.47 -5.26
N VAL A 202 -2.27 4.02 -5.52
CA VAL A 202 -3.08 4.47 -6.65
C VAL A 202 -3.41 5.97 -6.49
N ASP A 203 -3.90 6.38 -5.31
CA ASP A 203 -4.22 7.80 -5.02
C ASP A 203 -3.05 8.75 -5.30
N ILE A 204 -1.83 8.32 -4.96
CA ILE A 204 -0.61 9.12 -5.15
C ILE A 204 -0.20 9.16 -6.63
N SER A 205 -0.42 8.08 -7.38
CA SER A 205 0.07 7.94 -8.77
C SER A 205 -0.86 8.58 -9.80
N VAL A 206 -2.18 8.56 -9.55
CA VAL A 206 -3.20 9.02 -10.52
C VAL A 206 -3.06 10.50 -10.88
N PRO A 207 -2.83 11.46 -9.96
CA PRO A 207 -2.67 12.86 -10.33
C PRO A 207 -1.53 13.10 -11.33
N THR A 208 -0.39 12.46 -11.12
CA THR A 208 0.76 12.54 -12.03
C THR A 208 0.44 11.91 -13.38
N LEU A 209 -0.21 10.75 -13.38
CA LEU A 209 -0.65 10.10 -14.62
C LEU A 209 -1.62 10.99 -15.41
N LYS A 210 -2.57 11.65 -14.72
CA LYS A 210 -3.52 12.58 -15.33
C LYS A 210 -2.79 13.75 -16.00
N ARG A 211 -1.86 14.42 -15.29
CA ARG A 211 -1.04 15.50 -15.86
C ARG A 211 -0.25 15.04 -17.09
N PHE A 212 0.32 13.83 -17.03
CA PHE A 212 1.04 13.25 -18.17
C PHE A 212 0.14 13.10 -19.40
N LEU A 213 -1.06 12.55 -19.23
CA LEU A 213 -2.03 12.36 -20.31
C LEU A 213 -2.54 13.68 -20.89
N GLU A 214 -2.68 14.71 -20.07
CA GLU A 214 -3.06 16.06 -20.51
C GLU A 214 -1.94 16.73 -21.33
N ASN A 215 -0.68 16.59 -20.91
CA ASN A 215 0.47 17.17 -21.61
C ASN A 215 0.74 16.49 -22.95
N ASP A 216 0.62 15.16 -23.03
CA ASP A 216 0.90 14.41 -24.26
C ASP A 216 -0.09 14.76 -25.40
N ARG A 217 -1.34 15.13 -25.05
CA ARG A 217 -2.34 15.63 -26.00
C ARG A 217 -1.95 16.95 -26.68
N CYS A 218 -1.26 17.83 -25.97
CA CYS A 218 -0.91 19.16 -26.47
C CYS A 218 0.17 19.08 -27.56
N VAL A 219 1.12 18.14 -27.41
CA VAL A 219 2.25 18.00 -28.33
C VAL A 219 1.79 17.55 -29.72
N GLU A 220 0.88 16.58 -29.82
CA GLU A 220 0.38 16.08 -31.12
C GLU A 220 -0.40 17.16 -31.89
N SER A 221 -1.19 17.98 -31.20
CA SER A 221 -1.98 19.05 -31.83
C SER A 221 -1.09 20.11 -32.51
N SER A 222 0.06 20.42 -31.90
CA SER A 222 0.99 21.42 -32.41
C SER A 222 1.75 20.97 -33.66
N LEU A 223 2.10 19.69 -33.75
CA LEU A 223 2.86 19.14 -34.88
C LEU A 223 2.01 19.10 -36.17
N HIS A 224 0.71 18.82 -36.04
CA HIS A 224 -0.20 18.77 -37.18
C HIS A 224 -0.54 20.16 -37.74
N ALA A 225 -0.65 21.19 -36.88
CA ALA A 225 -0.89 22.56 -37.32
C ALA A 225 0.26 23.11 -38.20
N ALA A 226 1.51 22.72 -37.93
CA ALA A 226 2.67 23.17 -38.69
C ALA A 226 2.82 22.50 -40.07
N THR A 227 2.14 21.38 -40.32
CA THR A 227 2.34 20.56 -41.54
C THR A 227 1.18 20.68 -42.54
N ALA A 228 0.06 21.29 -42.15
CA ALA A 228 -1.19 21.33 -42.94
C ALA A 228 -1.20 22.35 -44.11
N THR A 229 -0.08 22.99 -44.46
CA THR A 229 -0.06 24.00 -45.54
C THR A 229 0.02 23.41 -46.96
N THR A 230 0.12 22.09 -47.14
CA THR A 230 0.32 21.52 -48.48
C THR A 230 -0.54 20.29 -48.74
N THR A 231 -1.53 20.45 -49.63
CA THR A 231 -2.36 19.42 -50.31
C THR A 231 -3.38 18.63 -49.48
N SER A 232 -4.65 18.95 -49.73
CA SER A 232 -5.87 18.36 -49.19
C SER A 232 -6.16 16.97 -49.76
N THR A 233 -5.83 15.92 -49.00
CA THR A 233 -6.47 14.60 -49.13
C THR A 233 -6.77 14.11 -47.73
N THR A 234 -8.06 14.07 -47.41
CA THR A 234 -8.63 13.88 -46.07
C THR A 234 -8.58 12.42 -45.64
N GLU A 235 -7.38 11.85 -45.50
CA GLU A 235 -7.22 10.59 -44.78
C GLU A 235 -7.11 10.90 -43.28
N ALA A 236 -8.05 10.38 -42.50
CA ALA A 236 -8.04 10.54 -41.05
C ALA A 236 -6.77 9.90 -40.49
N ILE A 237 -5.81 10.73 -40.08
CA ILE A 237 -4.62 10.28 -39.36
C ILE A 237 -5.10 9.75 -38.01
N GLU A 238 -5.17 8.42 -37.87
CA GLU A 238 -5.40 7.81 -36.57
C GLU A 238 -4.18 8.09 -35.68
N CYS A 239 -4.32 8.96 -34.68
CA CYS A 239 -3.30 9.13 -33.65
C CYS A 239 -3.01 7.77 -32.99
N GLU A 240 -1.74 7.36 -33.02
CA GLU A 240 -1.26 6.17 -32.31
C GLU A 240 -1.22 6.43 -30.81
N GLY A 241 -2.40 6.40 -30.16
CA GLY A 241 -2.50 6.54 -28.71
C GLY A 241 -1.88 5.34 -27.99
N HIS A 242 -1.10 5.61 -26.93
CA HIS A 242 -0.60 4.57 -26.01
C HIS A 242 -1.76 3.96 -25.21
N GLN A 243 -1.72 2.64 -25.03
CA GLN A 243 -2.67 1.95 -24.16
C GLN A 243 -2.03 1.79 -22.76
N ILE A 244 -2.64 2.40 -21.74
CA ILE A 244 -2.23 2.19 -20.35
C ILE A 244 -3.22 1.22 -19.70
N LYS A 245 -2.72 0.09 -19.19
CA LYS A 245 -3.50 -0.92 -18.44
C LYS A 245 -3.12 -0.89 -16.97
N TRP A 246 -4.09 -1.19 -16.11
CA TRP A 246 -3.89 -1.30 -14.67
C TRP A 246 -4.14 -2.72 -14.20
N ALA A 247 -3.23 -3.24 -13.39
CA ALA A 247 -3.42 -4.43 -12.58
C ALA A 247 -3.55 -4.05 -11.11
N ALA A 248 -4.29 -4.85 -10.35
CA ALA A 248 -4.49 -4.66 -8.92
C ALA A 248 -4.14 -5.93 -8.15
N ILE A 249 -3.44 -5.78 -7.03
CA ILE A 249 -3.09 -6.93 -6.16
C ILE A 249 -4.30 -7.51 -5.41
N GLY A 250 -5.38 -6.74 -5.28
CA GLY A 250 -6.56 -7.19 -4.55
C GLY A 250 -7.79 -6.30 -4.76
N PRO A 251 -8.97 -6.75 -4.28
CA PRO A 251 -10.26 -6.11 -4.59
C PRO A 251 -10.36 -4.66 -4.13
N THR A 252 -9.80 -4.32 -2.95
CA THR A 252 -9.81 -2.95 -2.45
C THR A 252 -9.02 -2.00 -3.34
N THR A 253 -7.87 -2.44 -3.85
CA THR A 253 -7.06 -1.65 -4.78
C THR A 253 -7.72 -1.57 -6.16
N ALA A 254 -8.34 -2.66 -6.64
CA ALA A 254 -9.08 -2.68 -7.89
C ALA A 254 -10.23 -1.68 -7.89
N LYS A 255 -11.07 -1.71 -6.84
CA LYS A 255 -12.15 -0.74 -6.65
C LYS A 255 -11.61 0.69 -6.66
N ARG A 256 -10.47 0.93 -6.02
CA ARG A 256 -9.89 2.28 -5.97
C ARG A 256 -9.37 2.74 -7.33
N ILE A 257 -8.81 1.83 -8.12
CA ILE A 257 -8.45 2.10 -9.52
C ILE A 257 -9.72 2.49 -10.27
N ASP A 258 -10.76 1.65 -10.26
CA ASP A 258 -12.02 1.89 -10.98
C ASP A 258 -12.65 3.26 -10.66
N GLU A 259 -12.66 3.65 -9.38
CA GLU A 259 -13.11 4.98 -8.94
C GLU A 259 -12.33 6.11 -9.64
N HIS A 260 -11.00 6.03 -9.64
CA HIS A 260 -10.15 7.02 -10.31
C HIS A 260 -10.29 7.00 -11.83
N LEU A 261 -10.44 5.82 -12.43
CA LEU A 261 -10.65 5.69 -13.88
C LEU A 261 -11.96 6.37 -14.28
N ALA A 262 -13.05 6.10 -13.55
CA ALA A 262 -14.34 6.70 -13.79
C ALA A 262 -14.28 8.23 -13.67
N THR A 263 -13.65 8.76 -12.61
CA THR A 263 -13.48 10.21 -12.42
C THR A 263 -12.62 10.84 -13.53
N THR A 264 -11.51 10.20 -13.90
CA THR A 264 -10.59 10.74 -14.91
C THR A 264 -11.24 10.74 -16.29
N LEU A 265 -11.86 9.64 -16.70
CA LEU A 265 -12.58 9.53 -17.97
C LEU A 265 -13.74 10.52 -18.07
N ASN A 266 -14.46 10.76 -16.98
CA ASN A 266 -15.51 11.78 -16.96
C ASN A 266 -14.92 13.19 -17.10
N SER A 267 -13.83 13.51 -16.39
CA SER A 267 -13.18 14.83 -16.53
C SER A 267 -12.66 15.11 -17.93
N LEU A 268 -12.17 14.09 -18.65
CA LEU A 268 -11.69 14.24 -20.02
C LEU A 268 -12.81 14.38 -21.07
N ARG A 269 -14.07 14.10 -20.70
CA ARG A 269 -15.25 14.21 -21.59
C ARG A 269 -15.98 15.54 -21.44
N THR A 270 -15.89 16.19 -20.28
CA THR A 270 -16.79 17.28 -19.89
C THR A 270 -16.24 18.69 -20.10
N ASP A 271 -15.13 18.88 -20.79
CA ASP A 271 -14.65 20.20 -21.18
C ASP A 271 -15.07 20.53 -22.64
N PRO A 272 -16.32 20.98 -22.88
CA PRO A 272 -16.62 21.68 -24.12
C PRO A 272 -15.88 23.00 -24.08
N VAL A 273 -14.89 23.17 -24.95
CA VAL A 273 -14.20 24.45 -25.13
C VAL A 273 -15.25 25.50 -25.46
N PRO A 274 -15.52 26.49 -24.57
CA PRO A 274 -16.55 27.49 -24.82
C PRO A 274 -16.00 28.49 -25.82
N GLY A 275 -16.37 28.37 -27.10
CA GLY A 275 -15.99 29.37 -28.10
C GLY A 275 -16.10 28.95 -29.56
N ASP A 276 -15.89 27.68 -29.89
CA ASP A 276 -15.89 27.25 -31.31
C ASP A 276 -17.19 26.55 -31.69
N SER A 277 -18.09 27.35 -32.25
CA SER A 277 -19.30 26.87 -32.90
C SER A 277 -18.90 26.23 -34.24
N ALA A 278 -18.94 24.90 -34.30
CA ALA A 278 -18.98 24.07 -35.53
C ALA A 278 -17.72 23.33 -36.03
N SER A 279 -16.62 23.24 -35.28
CA SER A 279 -15.60 22.21 -35.54
C SER A 279 -15.68 21.09 -34.51
N GLN A 280 -16.48 20.06 -34.79
CA GLN A 280 -16.31 18.74 -34.19
C GLN A 280 -14.96 18.16 -34.66
N LEU A 281 -13.86 18.73 -34.17
CA LEU A 281 -12.60 18.03 -34.11
C LEU A 281 -12.85 16.88 -33.14
N SER A 282 -13.09 15.72 -33.72
CA SER A 282 -12.93 14.41 -33.11
C SER A 282 -11.50 14.33 -32.57
N CYS A 283 -11.23 15.00 -31.44
CA CYS A 283 -10.02 14.85 -30.68
C CYS A 283 -9.89 13.35 -30.44
N GLY A 284 -8.89 12.74 -31.08
CA GLY A 284 -8.75 11.30 -31.19
C GLY A 284 -9.09 10.67 -29.85
N LYS A 285 -10.07 9.75 -29.87
CA LYS A 285 -10.42 8.97 -28.68
C LYS A 285 -9.10 8.48 -28.11
N LEU A 286 -8.71 9.00 -26.95
CA LEU A 286 -7.69 8.36 -26.14
C LEU A 286 -8.21 6.93 -25.99
N ASN A 287 -7.59 5.98 -26.68
CA ASN A 287 -7.83 4.55 -26.47
C ASN A 287 -7.11 4.13 -25.19
N LEU A 288 -7.39 4.89 -24.12
CA LEU A 288 -7.17 4.49 -22.74
C LEU A 288 -8.21 3.43 -22.44
N THR A 289 -7.93 2.22 -22.92
CA THR A 289 -8.61 1.02 -22.41
C THR A 289 -8.00 0.71 -21.07
N LEU A 290 -8.47 1.40 -20.05
CA LEU A 290 -8.14 1.12 -18.67
C LEU A 290 -8.98 -0.10 -18.27
N SER A 291 -8.53 -1.29 -18.68
CA SER A 291 -9.15 -2.54 -18.28
C SER A 291 -8.54 -2.97 -16.94
N PRO A 292 -9.31 -3.01 -15.84
CA PRO A 292 -8.81 -3.57 -14.59
C PRO A 292 -8.60 -5.07 -14.79
N VAL A 293 -7.34 -5.50 -14.90
CA VAL A 293 -7.03 -6.94 -14.77
C VAL A 293 -6.79 -7.19 -13.29
N VAL A 294 -7.83 -7.70 -12.63
CA VAL A 294 -7.72 -8.08 -11.24
C VAL A 294 -7.07 -9.46 -11.19
N ALA A 295 -5.80 -9.52 -10.82
CA ALA A 295 -5.18 -10.77 -10.41
C ALA A 295 -5.71 -11.13 -9.01
N VAL A 296 -7.01 -11.46 -8.91
CA VAL A 296 -7.58 -12.02 -7.68
C VAL A 296 -7.08 -13.43 -7.57
N ALA A 297 -6.00 -13.64 -6.84
CA ALA A 297 -5.90 -14.87 -6.09
C ALA A 297 -5.83 -14.54 -4.61
N LYS A 298 -6.34 -15.45 -3.78
CA LYS A 298 -5.92 -15.55 -2.38
C LYS A 298 -4.39 -15.68 -2.39
N ALA A 299 -3.67 -14.56 -2.26
CA ALA A 299 -2.23 -14.48 -2.42
C ALA A 299 -1.72 -15.25 -3.67
N PRO A 300 -1.85 -14.69 -4.90
CA PRO A 300 -1.27 -15.35 -6.05
C PRO A 300 0.22 -15.45 -5.80
N LYS A 301 0.78 -16.63 -6.03
CA LYS A 301 2.24 -16.72 -6.11
C LYS A 301 2.69 -15.72 -7.20
N PRO A 302 3.81 -15.00 -7.00
CA PRO A 302 4.25 -13.95 -7.94
C PRO A 302 4.23 -14.36 -9.42
N GLU A 303 4.42 -15.65 -9.69
CA GLU A 303 4.38 -16.27 -11.02
C GLU A 303 2.99 -16.14 -11.69
N ALA A 304 1.89 -16.30 -10.94
CA ALA A 304 0.53 -16.19 -11.48
C ALA A 304 0.18 -14.74 -11.86
N VAL A 305 0.75 -13.76 -11.15
CA VAL A 305 0.61 -12.34 -11.52
C VAL A 305 1.39 -12.05 -12.80
N ALA A 306 2.61 -12.60 -12.93
CA ALA A 306 3.40 -12.45 -14.14
C ALA A 306 2.71 -13.09 -15.36
N GLU A 307 2.12 -14.28 -15.23
CA GLU A 307 1.34 -14.93 -16.30
C GLU A 307 0.14 -14.09 -16.73
N ALA A 308 -0.61 -13.51 -15.79
CA ALA A 308 -1.77 -12.66 -16.10
C ALA A 308 -1.37 -11.34 -16.80
N ILE A 309 -0.15 -10.84 -16.60
CA ILE A 309 0.38 -9.65 -17.28
C ILE A 309 0.83 -9.98 -18.72
N LEU A 310 1.26 -11.22 -18.97
CA LEU A 310 1.75 -11.68 -20.27
C LEU A 310 0.64 -12.10 -21.25
N LEU A 311 -0.60 -12.24 -20.77
CA LEU A 311 -1.81 -12.55 -21.56
C LEU A 311 -2.51 -11.27 -22.05
#